data_AF-A0A433QH49-F1
#
_entry.id   AF-A0A433QH49-F1
#
_cell.length_a   1.000
_cell.length_b   1.000
_cell.length_c   1.000
_cell.angle_alpha   90.00
_cell.angle_beta   90.00
_cell.angle_gamma   90.00
#
_symmetry.space_group_name_H-M   'P 1'
#
loop_
_entity.id
_entity.type
_entity.pdbx_description
1 polymer ?
#
loop_
_entity_poly.entity_id
_entity_poly.type
_entity_poly.pdbx_seq_one_letter_code
_entity_poly.pdbx_strand_id
1 'polypeptide(L)'
;MSLAAPLFEVPLHSMDSPDANRHSPRLPPEIVYEVLANLGDCNNHKKAEVLLDFMAASMVCHEWYHVARGFITEERISAPFRFGWMSILSETPHRFAALLRASRDLNLPYCAEVKCFTDIIIDEDPSGFRALTWEKVPPENHAALLAIMQLTKLKKLKLRLDPRFAQSSPERIRAREYLLRGLTERCPGIPSLLLHFRERYLGLSPRPDDPCLADLIRAMAPSLTTVVIAGEPDLLTAAALATLDLRSASFAWVSVRMVNAIVCNQRDLREVRLFNLTGPGTESLFARLGDVLEEITVGLRSLQSVPHESEPLQLAFESLVSRNKGLRILKISSTMTDSTLRAVARHCRDLEEISIKNCLDMTGVGVWDNATTPWPKLRRLHMANVGIVTEFVEQVVAACDALEHLALGERLSRDNRLVGVLEWHGFERHGESWDRKR
;
A
#
# COMPACT_ATOMS: atom_id res chain seq x y z
N MET A 1 45.69 1.07 -31.01
CA MET A 1 45.23 2.15 -31.91
C MET A 1 43.83 2.53 -31.46
N SER A 2 43.75 3.68 -30.81
CA SER A 2 42.57 4.25 -30.16
C SER A 2 41.84 5.15 -31.15
N LEU A 3 40.53 4.97 -31.31
CA LEU A 3 39.66 5.90 -32.01
C LEU A 3 38.53 6.29 -31.06
N ALA A 4 38.76 7.37 -30.32
CA ALA A 4 37.75 8.08 -29.56
C ALA A 4 36.97 9.01 -30.51
N ALA A 5 35.65 8.95 -30.45
CA ALA A 5 34.75 9.90 -31.11
C ALA A 5 34.61 11.18 -30.27
N PRO A 6 34.40 12.36 -30.88
CA PRO A 6 34.36 13.62 -30.14
C PRO A 6 33.01 13.82 -29.46
N LEU A 7 33.06 14.14 -28.17
CA LEU A 7 31.96 14.69 -27.39
C LEU A 7 31.66 16.11 -27.90
N PHE A 8 30.41 16.35 -28.32
CA PHE A 8 29.91 17.71 -28.53
C PHE A 8 29.62 18.34 -27.16
N GLU A 9 30.55 19.17 -26.68
CA GLU A 9 30.26 20.15 -25.63
C GLU A 9 29.42 21.29 -26.23
N VAL A 10 28.19 21.45 -25.75
CA VAL A 10 27.40 22.67 -26.00
C VAL A 10 27.79 23.68 -24.91
N PRO A 11 28.30 24.88 -25.24
CA PRO A 11 28.64 25.87 -24.22
C PRO A 11 27.38 26.40 -23.56
N LEU A 12 27.34 26.37 -22.22
CA LEU A 12 26.40 27.17 -21.44
C LEU A 12 26.78 28.65 -21.60
N HIS A 13 26.11 29.34 -22.52
CA HIS A 13 26.23 30.79 -22.65
C HIS A 13 25.68 31.48 -21.39
N SER A 14 26.51 32.34 -20.79
CA SER A 14 26.10 33.26 -19.73
C SER A 14 25.03 34.21 -20.22
N MET A 15 23.95 34.36 -19.45
CA MET A 15 22.76 35.18 -19.76
C MET A 15 22.97 36.70 -19.60
N ASP A 16 24.13 37.23 -19.98
CA ASP A 16 24.43 38.67 -19.90
C ASP A 16 24.82 39.26 -21.27
N SER A 17 23.95 39.08 -22.28
CA SER A 17 24.03 39.83 -23.54
C SER A 17 22.84 40.79 -23.67
N PRO A 18 23.06 42.11 -23.83
CA PRO A 18 22.01 43.13 -23.76
C PRO A 18 21.13 43.25 -25.02
N ASP A 19 21.30 42.39 -26.03
CA ASP A 19 20.53 42.43 -27.30
C ASP A 19 19.51 41.29 -27.48
N ALA A 20 19.16 40.56 -26.40
CA ALA A 20 18.24 39.42 -26.44
C ALA A 20 16.73 39.77 -26.41
N ASN A 21 16.33 40.98 -26.84
CA ASN A 21 14.93 41.43 -26.81
C ASN A 21 14.13 41.06 -28.08
N ARG A 22 14.49 39.95 -28.74
CA ARG A 22 13.58 39.29 -29.68
C ARG A 22 12.64 38.43 -28.85
N HIS A 23 11.50 39.02 -28.48
CA HIS A 23 10.40 38.28 -27.85
C HIS A 23 10.05 37.08 -28.73
N SER A 24 10.49 35.89 -28.34
CA SER A 24 9.94 34.65 -28.86
C SER A 24 8.42 34.75 -28.71
N PRO A 25 7.63 34.57 -29.79
CA PRO A 25 6.19 34.73 -29.72
C PRO A 25 5.64 33.81 -28.64
N ARG A 26 5.09 34.40 -27.56
CA ARG A 26 4.48 33.65 -26.47
C ARG A 26 3.04 33.34 -26.87
N LEU A 27 2.67 32.06 -26.85
CA LEU A 27 1.28 31.68 -26.99
C LEU A 27 0.49 32.17 -25.76
N PRO A 28 -0.73 32.70 -25.95
CA PRO A 28 -1.62 33.00 -24.83
C PRO A 28 -1.88 31.74 -23.97
N PRO A 29 -2.00 31.86 -22.63
CA PRO A 29 -2.24 30.73 -21.74
C PRO A 29 -3.46 29.88 -22.13
N GLU A 30 -4.49 30.49 -22.70
CA GLU A 30 -5.71 29.81 -23.16
C GLU A 30 -5.41 28.86 -24.32
N ILE A 31 -4.54 29.28 -25.25
CA ILE A 31 -4.11 28.43 -26.36
C ILE A 31 -3.23 27.28 -25.85
N VAL A 32 -2.34 27.55 -24.89
CA VAL A 32 -1.55 26.50 -24.23
C VAL A 32 -2.47 25.50 -23.53
N TYR A 33 -3.51 25.99 -22.84
CA TYR A 33 -4.49 25.16 -22.15
C TYR A 33 -5.21 24.24 -23.14
N GLU A 34 -5.75 24.78 -24.23
CA GLU A 34 -6.43 23.99 -25.26
C GLU A 34 -5.50 22.92 -25.86
N VAL A 35 -4.23 23.25 -26.14
CA VAL A 35 -3.24 22.28 -26.64
C VAL A 35 -3.03 21.14 -25.63
N LEU A 36 -2.85 21.47 -24.34
CA LEU A 36 -2.60 20.46 -23.31
C LEU A 36 -3.86 19.66 -22.95
N ALA A 37 -5.05 20.26 -23.01
CA ALA A 37 -6.33 19.58 -22.82
C ALA A 37 -6.53 18.49 -23.88
N ASN A 38 -6.24 18.80 -25.14
CA ASN A 38 -6.30 17.83 -26.24
C ASN A 38 -5.31 16.67 -26.07
N LEU A 39 -4.14 16.89 -25.45
CA LEU A 39 -3.21 15.81 -25.06
C LEU A 39 -3.77 14.95 -23.92
N GLY A 40 -4.50 15.56 -22.99
CA GLY A 40 -5.08 14.90 -21.82
C GLY A 40 -6.20 13.90 -22.15
N ASP A 41 -6.96 14.15 -23.23
CA ASP A 41 -8.08 13.31 -23.68
C ASP A 41 -7.65 12.01 -24.39
N CYS A 42 -6.34 11.79 -24.55
CA CYS A 42 -5.82 10.56 -25.13
C CYS A 42 -6.15 9.33 -24.25
N ASN A 43 -6.55 8.23 -24.90
CA ASN A 43 -6.92 6.93 -24.31
C ASN A 43 -6.16 6.55 -23.02
N ASN A 44 -6.88 5.94 -22.08
CA ASN A 44 -6.41 5.48 -20.75
C ASN A 44 -5.06 4.71 -20.71
N HIS A 45 -4.60 4.17 -21.84
CA HIS A 45 -3.37 3.38 -21.95
C HIS A 45 -2.07 4.21 -21.99
N LYS A 46 -2.12 5.54 -22.16
CA LYS A 46 -0.92 6.43 -22.26
C LYS A 46 -0.69 7.36 -21.07
N LYS A 47 -1.31 7.09 -19.92
CA LYS A 47 -1.30 8.01 -18.76
C LYS A 47 0.11 8.44 -18.30
N ALA A 48 1.11 7.57 -18.41
CA ALA A 48 2.48 7.90 -18.04
C ALA A 48 3.17 8.82 -19.07
N GLU A 49 3.00 8.56 -20.36
CA GLU A 49 3.56 9.41 -21.43
C GLU A 49 2.99 10.83 -21.35
N VAL A 50 1.67 10.94 -21.18
CA VAL A 50 0.96 12.23 -21.04
C VAL A 50 1.48 13.01 -19.83
N LEU A 51 1.77 12.34 -18.71
CA LEU A 51 2.43 12.99 -17.56
C LEU A 51 3.80 13.56 -17.94
N LEU A 52 4.63 12.80 -18.66
CA LEU A 52 5.95 13.26 -19.10
C LEU A 52 5.85 14.40 -20.10
N ASP A 53 4.84 14.41 -20.97
CA ASP A 53 4.57 15.51 -21.89
C ASP A 53 4.18 16.78 -21.13
N PHE A 54 3.33 16.68 -20.11
CA PHE A 54 3.00 17.84 -19.25
C PHE A 54 4.21 18.34 -18.47
N MET A 55 5.06 17.45 -17.97
CA MET A 55 6.31 17.86 -17.32
C MET A 55 7.26 18.54 -18.30
N ALA A 56 7.39 18.05 -19.53
CA ALA A 56 8.22 18.69 -20.54
C ALA A 56 7.67 20.08 -20.92
N ALA A 57 6.35 20.18 -21.11
CA ALA A 57 5.68 21.45 -21.41
C ALA A 57 5.89 22.48 -20.28
N SER A 58 5.83 22.05 -19.02
CA SER A 58 6.04 22.95 -17.88
C SER A 58 7.46 23.50 -17.75
N MET A 59 8.43 22.94 -18.48
CA MET A 59 9.83 23.36 -18.50
C MET A 59 10.14 24.38 -19.61
N VAL A 60 9.17 24.74 -20.45
CA VAL A 60 9.38 25.67 -21.58
C VAL A 60 9.56 27.12 -21.09
N CYS A 61 8.61 27.61 -20.30
CA CYS A 61 8.64 28.95 -19.72
C CYS A 61 7.64 29.06 -18.55
N HIS A 62 7.63 30.19 -17.86
CA HIS A 62 6.78 30.42 -16.70
C HIS A 62 5.29 30.31 -17.01
N GLU A 63 4.82 30.83 -18.14
CA GLU A 63 3.41 30.73 -18.55
C GLU A 63 2.99 29.28 -18.78
N TRP A 64 3.82 28.51 -19.49
CA TRP A 64 3.55 27.10 -19.74
C TRP A 64 3.61 26.27 -18.46
N TYR A 65 4.49 26.62 -17.52
CA TYR A 65 4.55 25.99 -16.21
C TYR A 65 3.19 26.06 -15.51
N HIS A 66 2.59 27.24 -15.39
CA HIS A 66 1.32 27.41 -14.68
C HIS A 66 0.18 26.64 -15.32
N VAL A 67 0.10 26.65 -16.65
CA VAL A 67 -0.94 25.91 -17.37
C VAL A 67 -0.72 24.39 -17.25
N ALA A 68 0.47 23.90 -17.59
CA ALA A 68 0.79 22.47 -17.57
C ALA A 68 0.73 21.87 -16.16
N ARG A 69 1.16 22.61 -15.13
CA ARG A 69 1.11 22.16 -13.74
C ARG A 69 -0.31 21.84 -13.28
N GLY A 70 -1.32 22.55 -13.80
CA GLY A 70 -2.73 22.28 -13.53
C GLY A 70 -3.21 20.91 -13.99
N PHE A 71 -2.57 20.32 -15.01
CA PHE A 71 -2.89 18.98 -15.51
C PHE A 71 -2.13 17.85 -14.79
N ILE A 72 -1.11 18.18 -13.99
CA ILE A 72 -0.31 17.21 -13.23
C ILE A 72 -0.91 17.05 -11.83
N THR A 73 -1.76 16.05 -11.62
CA THR A 73 -2.31 15.80 -10.29
C THR A 73 -1.24 15.30 -9.32
N GLU A 74 -1.38 15.62 -8.03
CA GLU A 74 -0.47 15.13 -6.99
C GLU A 74 -0.39 13.60 -6.98
N GLU A 75 -1.50 12.91 -7.21
CA GLU A 75 -1.53 11.45 -7.30
C GLU A 75 -0.65 10.92 -8.44
N ARG A 76 -0.66 11.59 -9.60
CA ARG A 76 0.11 11.16 -10.78
C ARG A 76 1.61 11.36 -10.57
N ILE A 77 2.03 12.53 -10.07
CA ILE A 77 3.46 12.81 -9.87
C ILE A 77 4.04 12.08 -8.64
N SER A 78 3.22 11.82 -7.60
CA SER A 78 3.71 11.15 -6.39
C SER A 78 3.99 9.67 -6.59
N ALA A 79 3.35 9.02 -7.57
CA ALA A 79 3.56 7.63 -7.94
C ALA A 79 3.44 7.45 -9.48
N PRO A 80 4.41 7.96 -10.26
CA PRO A 80 4.31 8.09 -11.72
C PRO A 80 4.14 6.76 -12.47
N PHE A 81 4.51 5.65 -11.82
CA PHE A 81 4.44 4.30 -12.38
C PHE A 81 3.27 3.46 -11.83
N ARG A 82 2.35 4.04 -11.05
CA ARG A 82 1.26 3.30 -10.36
C ARG A 82 0.26 2.64 -11.30
N PHE A 83 -0.01 3.24 -12.47
CA PHE A 83 -1.14 2.87 -13.33
C PHE A 83 -0.76 2.20 -14.65
N GLY A 84 0.50 1.79 -14.82
CA GLY A 84 0.92 1.16 -16.06
C GLY A 84 2.25 0.45 -15.93
N TRP A 85 2.21 -0.85 -15.71
CA TRP A 85 3.36 -1.74 -15.90
C TRP A 85 3.97 -1.58 -17.31
N MET A 86 3.15 -1.21 -18.31
CA MET A 86 3.59 -0.83 -19.67
C MET A 86 4.51 0.39 -19.72
N SER A 87 4.45 1.31 -18.75
CA SER A 87 5.31 2.51 -18.72
C SER A 87 6.76 2.17 -18.40
N ILE A 88 7.01 1.16 -17.55
CA ILE A 88 8.37 0.72 -17.19
C ILE A 88 9.02 -0.08 -18.34
N LEU A 89 8.23 -0.59 -19.28
CA LEU A 89 8.65 -1.37 -20.45
C LEU A 89 9.06 -0.51 -21.67
N SER A 90 9.17 0.81 -21.52
CA SER A 90 9.48 1.76 -22.60
C SER A 90 10.65 2.67 -22.21
N GLU A 91 11.00 3.66 -23.05
CA GLU A 91 11.97 4.73 -22.73
C GLU A 91 11.50 5.69 -21.61
N THR A 92 10.28 5.51 -21.09
CA THR A 92 9.67 6.39 -20.07
C THR A 92 10.56 6.58 -18.83
N PRO A 93 11.24 5.58 -18.24
CA PRO A 93 12.12 5.82 -17.10
C PRO A 93 13.29 6.76 -17.43
N HIS A 94 13.88 6.63 -18.61
CA HIS A 94 14.98 7.50 -19.06
C HIS A 94 14.49 8.94 -19.24
N ARG A 95 13.37 9.11 -19.95
CA ARG A 95 12.76 10.42 -20.16
C ARG A 95 12.35 11.06 -18.85
N PHE A 96 11.77 10.28 -17.92
CA PHE A 96 11.40 10.78 -16.60
C PHE A 96 12.63 11.18 -15.78
N ALA A 97 13.69 10.37 -15.77
CA ALA A 97 14.95 10.74 -15.12
C ALA A 97 15.54 12.03 -15.68
N ALA A 98 15.55 12.19 -17.01
CA ALA A 98 16.01 13.40 -17.68
C ALA A 98 15.15 14.62 -17.31
N LEU A 99 13.82 14.47 -17.31
CA LEU A 99 12.90 15.53 -16.90
C LEU A 99 13.09 15.90 -15.42
N LEU A 100 13.30 14.94 -14.52
CA LEU A 100 13.59 15.25 -13.12
C LEU A 100 14.89 16.04 -12.96
N ARG A 101 15.95 15.69 -13.71
CA ARG A 101 17.20 16.48 -13.73
C ARG A 101 16.94 17.90 -14.22
N ALA A 102 16.31 18.05 -15.38
CA ALA A 102 15.97 19.36 -15.93
C ALA A 102 15.10 20.17 -14.97
N SER A 103 14.13 19.53 -14.32
CA SER A 103 13.27 20.18 -13.33
C SER A 103 14.06 20.73 -12.14
N ARG A 104 15.05 19.98 -11.66
CA ARG A 104 15.92 20.40 -10.56
C ARG A 104 16.78 21.58 -10.97
N ASP A 105 17.34 21.55 -12.17
CA ASP A 105 18.18 22.62 -12.70
C ASP A 105 17.38 23.91 -12.93
N LEU A 106 16.08 23.77 -13.23
CA LEU A 106 15.10 24.86 -13.34
C LEU A 106 14.43 25.25 -12.00
N ASN A 107 14.84 24.67 -10.87
CA ASN A 107 14.23 24.89 -9.54
C ASN A 107 12.72 24.59 -9.47
N LEU A 108 12.23 23.65 -10.26
CA LEU A 108 10.85 23.16 -10.21
C LEU A 108 10.67 22.07 -9.12
N PRO A 109 9.49 21.93 -8.52
CA PRO A 109 9.29 21.12 -7.32
C PRO A 109 9.20 19.60 -7.57
N TYR A 110 9.27 19.14 -8.82
CA TYR A 110 8.90 17.75 -9.17
C TYR A 110 9.72 16.69 -8.42
N CYS A 111 11.01 16.90 -8.19
CA CYS A 111 11.84 15.97 -7.42
C CYS A 111 11.34 15.73 -5.98
N ALA A 112 10.74 16.74 -5.34
CA ALA A 112 10.20 16.63 -3.98
C ALA A 112 8.79 16.04 -3.95
N GLU A 113 8.06 16.11 -5.07
CA GLU A 113 6.69 15.61 -5.20
C GLU A 113 6.62 14.09 -5.40
N VAL A 114 7.68 13.45 -5.92
CA VAL A 114 7.78 11.99 -6.07
C VAL A 114 7.96 11.33 -4.70
N LYS A 115 6.90 10.69 -4.20
CA LYS A 115 6.85 10.11 -2.85
C LYS A 115 6.96 8.59 -2.85
N CYS A 116 6.57 7.93 -3.93
CA CYS A 116 6.47 6.48 -3.97
C CYS A 116 6.96 5.93 -5.29
N PHE A 117 7.75 4.86 -5.21
CA PHE A 117 8.11 4.06 -6.36
C PHE A 117 7.32 2.75 -6.29
N THR A 118 6.31 2.64 -7.15
CA THR A 118 5.44 1.47 -7.20
C THR A 118 5.84 0.52 -8.32
N ASP A 119 5.81 -0.77 -8.02
CA ASP A 119 5.82 -1.85 -9.02
C ASP A 119 7.12 -1.99 -9.81
N ILE A 120 8.27 -1.86 -9.14
CA ILE A 120 9.53 -2.37 -9.69
C ILE A 120 9.40 -3.89 -9.73
N ILE A 121 9.09 -4.42 -10.91
CA ILE A 121 9.14 -5.85 -11.16
C ILE A 121 10.61 -6.19 -11.31
N ILE A 122 11.06 -7.23 -10.64
CA ILE A 122 12.47 -7.62 -10.69
C ILE A 122 12.64 -8.86 -11.60
N ASP A 123 11.57 -9.61 -11.87
CA ASP A 123 11.62 -10.94 -12.49
C ASP A 123 10.49 -11.21 -13.51
N GLU A 124 10.67 -12.19 -14.40
CA GLU A 124 9.83 -12.51 -15.58
C GLU A 124 8.45 -13.15 -15.32
N ASP A 125 7.58 -13.09 -16.34
CA ASP A 125 6.36 -13.91 -16.44
C ASP A 125 6.42 -14.94 -17.59
N PRO A 126 6.78 -16.21 -17.32
CA PRO A 126 6.69 -17.28 -18.31
C PRO A 126 5.27 -17.65 -18.79
N SER A 127 4.20 -17.16 -18.18
CA SER A 127 2.85 -17.74 -18.39
C SER A 127 2.07 -17.22 -19.60
N GLY A 128 2.69 -16.41 -20.46
CA GLY A 128 2.19 -16.14 -21.83
C GLY A 128 0.75 -15.61 -21.94
N PHE A 129 0.13 -15.19 -20.83
CA PHE A 129 -1.23 -14.66 -20.84
C PHE A 129 -1.19 -13.21 -21.36
N ARG A 130 -1.28 -13.10 -22.69
CA ARG A 130 -1.53 -11.89 -23.50
C ARG A 130 -1.30 -10.54 -22.79
N ALA A 131 -0.03 -10.16 -22.68
CA ALA A 131 0.58 -8.93 -23.23
C ALA A 131 1.81 -8.56 -22.38
N LEU A 132 2.94 -8.32 -23.04
CA LEU A 132 4.15 -7.67 -22.50
C LEU A 132 4.79 -8.31 -21.24
N THR A 133 5.36 -9.50 -21.42
CA THR A 133 6.31 -10.09 -20.47
C THR A 133 7.45 -9.10 -20.15
N TRP A 134 7.93 -9.09 -18.89
CA TRP A 134 9.10 -8.31 -18.44
C TRP A 134 10.38 -8.60 -19.22
N GLU A 135 10.35 -9.58 -20.12
CA GLU A 135 11.37 -9.84 -21.14
C GLU A 135 11.79 -8.60 -21.95
N LYS A 136 10.99 -7.53 -21.93
CA LYS A 136 11.26 -6.28 -22.63
C LYS A 136 11.72 -5.11 -21.76
N VAL A 137 11.92 -5.25 -20.44
CA VAL A 137 12.57 -4.16 -19.69
C VAL A 137 14.07 -4.23 -19.97
N PRO A 138 14.61 -3.25 -20.70
CA PRO A 138 16.01 -3.30 -21.06
C PRO A 138 16.86 -3.00 -19.81
N PRO A 139 18.02 -3.66 -19.62
CA PRO A 139 18.91 -3.39 -18.49
C PRO A 139 19.25 -1.90 -18.29
N GLU A 140 19.27 -1.10 -19.35
CA GLU A 140 19.47 0.35 -19.30
C GLU A 140 18.39 1.08 -18.48
N ASN A 141 17.15 0.55 -18.40
CA ASN A 141 16.12 1.13 -17.54
C ASN A 141 16.52 1.07 -16.06
N HIS A 142 17.37 0.12 -15.63
CA HIS A 142 17.85 0.06 -14.24
C HIS A 142 18.65 1.31 -13.88
N ALA A 143 19.52 1.81 -14.77
CA ALA A 143 20.31 3.01 -14.52
C ALA A 143 19.40 4.26 -14.40
N ALA A 144 18.37 4.34 -15.24
CA ALA A 144 17.38 5.42 -15.16
C ALA A 144 16.58 5.37 -13.85
N LEU A 145 16.15 4.18 -13.41
CA LEU A 145 15.47 3.99 -12.12
C LEU A 145 16.35 4.43 -10.95
N LEU A 146 17.61 3.99 -10.92
CA LEU A 146 18.56 4.39 -9.88
C LEU A 146 18.82 5.91 -9.90
N ALA A 147 18.86 6.53 -11.08
CA ALA A 147 18.98 7.97 -11.21
C ALA A 147 17.76 8.71 -10.66
N ILE A 148 16.53 8.23 -10.94
CA ILE A 148 15.30 8.79 -10.36
C ILE A 148 15.35 8.73 -8.83
N MET A 149 15.80 7.60 -8.27
CA MET A 149 15.90 7.43 -6.82
C MET A 149 16.92 8.37 -6.18
N GLN A 150 18.03 8.67 -6.86
CA GLN A 150 19.00 9.68 -6.39
C GLN A 150 18.43 11.09 -6.39
N LEU A 151 17.48 11.38 -7.29
CA LEU A 151 16.89 12.71 -7.43
C LEU A 151 15.71 12.94 -6.48
N THR A 152 15.16 11.89 -5.87
CA THR A 152 13.87 11.94 -5.15
C THR A 152 14.01 11.48 -3.70
N LYS A 153 13.10 11.95 -2.83
CA LYS A 153 13.04 11.55 -1.41
C LYS A 153 11.87 10.57 -1.19
N LEU A 154 12.10 9.32 -1.59
CA LEU A 154 11.07 8.29 -1.54
C LEU A 154 10.65 7.97 -0.10
N LYS A 155 9.33 7.89 0.11
CA LYS A 155 8.72 7.45 1.37
C LYS A 155 8.29 5.98 1.33
N LYS A 156 8.13 5.42 0.12
CA LYS A 156 7.64 4.05 -0.06
C LYS A 156 8.25 3.40 -1.31
N LEU A 157 8.74 2.18 -1.13
CA LEU A 157 9.27 1.31 -2.18
C LEU A 157 8.39 0.06 -2.31
N LYS A 158 7.98 -0.30 -3.52
CA LYS A 158 7.24 -1.54 -3.80
C LYS A 158 7.96 -2.39 -4.84
N LEU A 159 8.32 -3.59 -4.45
CA LEU A 159 9.00 -4.59 -5.26
C LEU A 159 8.05 -5.74 -5.59
N ARG A 160 8.03 -6.18 -6.85
CA ARG A 160 7.36 -7.41 -7.28
C ARG A 160 8.43 -8.44 -7.68
N LEU A 161 8.37 -9.60 -7.04
CA LEU A 161 9.39 -10.64 -7.08
C LEU A 161 8.78 -11.92 -7.66
N ASP A 162 9.40 -12.52 -8.67
CA ASP A 162 9.00 -13.82 -9.23
C ASP A 162 9.90 -14.92 -8.65
N PRO A 163 9.34 -15.96 -8.02
CA PRO A 163 10.14 -17.07 -7.48
C PRO A 163 11.00 -17.80 -8.52
N ARG A 164 10.70 -17.66 -9.81
CA ARG A 164 11.40 -18.36 -10.90
C ARG A 164 12.66 -17.62 -11.38
N PHE A 165 13.10 -16.56 -10.72
CA PHE A 165 14.31 -15.83 -11.13
C PHE A 165 15.55 -16.73 -11.22
N ALA A 166 15.65 -17.78 -10.39
CA ALA A 166 16.74 -18.76 -10.45
C ALA A 166 16.78 -19.58 -11.76
N GLN A 167 15.69 -19.56 -12.54
CA GLN A 167 15.59 -20.20 -13.87
C GLN A 167 15.82 -19.21 -15.02
N SER A 168 16.07 -17.92 -14.72
CA SER A 168 16.33 -16.88 -15.72
C SER A 168 17.74 -16.97 -16.31
N SER A 169 17.99 -16.26 -17.41
CA SER A 169 19.33 -16.21 -18.02
C SER A 169 20.36 -15.56 -17.07
N PRO A 170 21.66 -15.91 -17.16
CA PRO A 170 22.71 -15.30 -16.34
C PRO A 170 22.79 -13.78 -16.44
N GLU A 171 22.53 -13.20 -17.61
CA GLU A 171 22.51 -11.74 -17.81
C GLU A 171 21.41 -11.07 -16.99
N ARG A 172 20.24 -11.71 -16.89
CA ARG A 172 19.10 -11.18 -16.12
C ARG A 172 19.32 -11.28 -14.64
N ILE A 173 19.89 -12.39 -14.18
CA ILE A 173 20.31 -12.54 -12.78
C ILE A 173 21.29 -11.42 -12.41
N ARG A 174 22.31 -11.16 -13.24
CA ARG A 174 23.26 -10.05 -13.03
C ARG A 174 22.59 -8.68 -13.06
N ALA A 175 21.67 -8.44 -13.99
CA ALA A 175 20.97 -7.15 -14.10
C ALA A 175 20.08 -6.89 -12.88
N ARG A 176 19.44 -7.94 -12.35
CA ARG A 176 18.69 -7.93 -11.09
C ARG A 176 19.59 -7.66 -9.89
N GLU A 177 20.71 -8.37 -9.77
CA GLU A 177 21.68 -8.14 -8.71
C GLU A 177 22.24 -6.71 -8.75
N TYR A 178 22.53 -6.19 -9.95
CA TYR A 178 22.95 -4.81 -10.14
C TYR A 178 21.90 -3.82 -9.65
N LEU A 179 20.62 -4.04 -10.00
CA LEU A 179 19.53 -3.20 -9.54
C LEU A 179 19.40 -3.25 -8.02
N LEU A 180 19.32 -4.45 -7.41
CA LEU A 180 19.19 -4.62 -5.97
C LEU A 180 20.35 -3.98 -5.20
N ARG A 181 21.60 -4.18 -5.63
CA ARG A 181 22.76 -3.50 -5.04
C ARG A 181 22.66 -1.97 -5.16
N GLY A 182 22.25 -1.49 -6.33
CA GLY A 182 21.99 -0.07 -6.55
C GLY A 182 20.92 0.48 -5.62
N LEU A 183 19.86 -0.30 -5.34
CA LEU A 183 18.82 0.03 -4.37
C LEU A 183 19.38 0.06 -2.95
N THR A 184 20.21 -0.91 -2.57
CA THR A 184 20.84 -1.01 -1.23
C THR A 184 21.60 0.27 -0.88
N GLU A 185 22.33 0.85 -1.84
CA GLU A 185 23.09 2.09 -1.65
C GLU A 185 22.21 3.34 -1.53
N ARG A 186 21.01 3.34 -2.11
CA ARG A 186 20.19 4.55 -2.33
C ARG A 186 18.91 4.60 -1.49
N CYS A 187 18.50 3.48 -0.90
CA CYS A 187 17.23 3.36 -0.18
C CYS A 187 17.30 3.30 1.37
N PRO A 188 18.42 3.58 2.09
CA PRO A 188 18.46 3.33 3.54
C PRO A 188 17.53 4.24 4.36
N GLY A 189 17.01 5.33 3.77
CA GLY A 189 16.08 6.27 4.40
C GLY A 189 14.60 6.06 4.08
N ILE A 190 14.22 4.96 3.40
CA ILE A 190 12.82 4.71 3.00
C ILE A 190 12.06 3.98 4.12
N PRO A 191 11.01 4.60 4.72
CA PRO A 191 10.32 4.04 5.88
C PRO A 191 9.28 2.95 5.58
N SER A 192 8.92 2.76 4.30
CA SER A 192 7.89 1.79 3.91
C SER A 192 8.33 0.91 2.74
N LEU A 193 8.26 -0.40 2.95
CA LEU A 193 8.59 -1.42 1.95
C LEU A 193 7.39 -2.33 1.70
N LEU A 194 7.04 -2.52 0.43
CA LEU A 194 6.06 -3.51 -0.01
C LEU A 194 6.77 -4.57 -0.86
N LEU A 195 6.71 -5.82 -0.41
CA LEU A 195 7.23 -6.98 -1.12
C LEU A 195 6.05 -7.82 -1.61
N HIS A 196 5.93 -7.96 -2.93
CA HIS A 196 4.93 -8.82 -3.54
C HIS A 196 5.63 -9.99 -4.23
N PHE A 197 5.65 -11.11 -3.54
CA PHE A 197 6.08 -12.40 -4.02
C PHE A 197 4.93 -13.04 -4.80
N ARG A 198 5.11 -13.23 -6.11
CA ARG A 198 4.04 -13.80 -6.95
C ARG A 198 3.64 -15.19 -6.45
N GLU A 199 2.34 -15.36 -6.22
CA GLU A 199 1.71 -16.64 -5.86
C GLU A 199 1.51 -17.49 -7.10
N ARG A 200 2.19 -18.64 -7.19
CA ARG A 200 1.79 -19.75 -8.06
C ARG A 200 2.35 -21.12 -7.67
N TYR A 201 2.61 -21.42 -6.40
CA TYR A 201 2.99 -22.80 -6.05
C TYR A 201 2.32 -23.27 -4.78
N LEU A 202 1.12 -23.80 -4.97
CA LEU A 202 0.55 -24.86 -4.14
C LEU A 202 1.53 -26.05 -4.17
N GLY A 203 2.52 -26.04 -3.29
CA GLY A 203 3.13 -27.28 -2.78
C GLY A 203 4.38 -27.86 -3.45
N LEU A 204 5.17 -27.15 -4.27
CA LEU A 204 6.40 -27.74 -4.83
C LEU A 204 7.60 -26.77 -4.74
N SER A 205 8.51 -27.14 -3.82
CA SER A 205 9.85 -26.61 -3.56
C SER A 205 9.97 -25.30 -2.74
N PRO A 206 10.87 -25.26 -1.73
CA PRO A 206 11.21 -24.01 -1.03
C PRO A 206 11.82 -23.01 -2.01
N ARG A 207 11.57 -21.72 -1.79
CA ARG A 207 12.19 -20.66 -2.59
C ARG A 207 13.71 -20.67 -2.40
N PRO A 208 14.49 -20.43 -3.46
CA PRO A 208 15.92 -20.21 -3.30
C PRO A 208 16.16 -18.94 -2.49
N ASP A 209 17.17 -18.95 -1.64
CA ASP A 209 17.56 -17.78 -0.86
C ASP A 209 18.00 -16.63 -1.79
N ASP A 210 17.60 -15.42 -1.45
CA ASP A 210 17.94 -14.20 -2.19
C ASP A 210 18.82 -13.27 -1.35
N PRO A 211 20.16 -13.42 -1.42
CA PRO A 211 21.06 -12.62 -0.60
C PRO A 211 20.99 -11.13 -0.92
N CYS A 212 20.79 -10.76 -2.19
CA CYS A 212 20.73 -9.35 -2.59
C CYS A 212 19.48 -8.66 -2.03
N LEU A 213 18.33 -9.34 -2.00
CA LEU A 213 17.12 -8.80 -1.39
C LEU A 213 17.25 -8.72 0.13
N ALA A 214 17.84 -9.72 0.77
CA ALA A 214 18.10 -9.70 2.21
C ALA A 214 19.05 -8.56 2.59
N ASP A 215 20.09 -8.29 1.80
CA ASP A 215 21.03 -7.18 2.00
C ASP A 215 20.35 -5.81 1.84
N LEU A 216 19.47 -5.67 0.84
CA LEU A 216 18.65 -4.47 0.69
C LEU A 216 17.81 -4.22 1.96
N ILE A 217 17.13 -5.25 2.47
CA ILE A 217 16.30 -5.13 3.68
C ILE A 217 17.14 -4.74 4.89
N ARG A 218 18.32 -5.34 5.06
CA ARG A 218 19.25 -4.98 6.15
C ARG A 218 19.73 -3.55 6.05
N ALA A 219 20.05 -3.06 4.84
CA ALA A 219 20.47 -1.67 4.64
C ALA A 219 19.33 -0.68 4.93
N MET A 220 18.07 -1.08 4.71
CA MET A 220 16.89 -0.28 5.03
C MET A 220 16.50 -0.32 6.52
N ALA A 221 17.06 -1.24 7.31
CA ALA A 221 16.67 -1.49 8.69
C ALA A 221 16.59 -0.23 9.60
N PRO A 222 17.51 0.75 9.52
CA PRO A 222 17.47 1.92 10.41
C PRO A 222 16.27 2.85 10.22
N SER A 223 15.62 2.82 9.05
CA SER A 223 14.48 3.71 8.76
C SER A 223 13.16 2.97 8.53
N LEU A 224 13.22 1.67 8.24
CA LEU A 224 12.08 0.88 7.80
C LEU A 224 11.13 0.56 8.96
N THR A 225 10.02 1.30 9.05
CA THR A 225 9.00 1.12 10.09
C THR A 225 7.77 0.35 9.61
N THR A 226 7.57 0.26 8.30
CA THR A 226 6.35 -0.33 7.71
C THR A 226 6.70 -1.35 6.64
N VAL A 227 6.20 -2.57 6.82
CA VAL A 227 6.36 -3.65 5.84
C VAL A 227 5.01 -4.21 5.42
N VAL A 228 4.85 -4.44 4.12
CA VAL A 228 3.71 -5.15 3.54
C VAL A 228 4.24 -6.31 2.70
N ILE A 229 3.88 -7.53 3.06
CA ILE A 229 4.29 -8.75 2.38
C ILE A 229 3.06 -9.44 1.79
N ALA A 230 3.10 -9.69 0.49
CA ALA A 230 2.11 -10.50 -0.21
C ALA A 230 2.84 -11.69 -0.84
N GLY A 231 2.47 -12.91 -0.44
CA GLY A 231 3.13 -14.16 -0.84
C GLY A 231 4.36 -14.52 0.01
N GLU A 232 4.75 -15.80 -0.06
CA GLU A 232 5.81 -16.38 0.78
C GLU A 232 7.22 -15.83 0.45
N PRO A 233 7.95 -15.21 1.39
CA PRO A 233 9.36 -14.88 1.23
C PRO A 233 10.28 -16.12 1.34
N ASP A 234 11.51 -16.03 0.86
CA ASP A 234 12.56 -17.02 1.18
C ASP A 234 13.05 -16.88 2.63
N LEU A 235 13.79 -17.88 3.11
CA LEU A 235 14.23 -17.95 4.51
C LEU A 235 15.21 -16.83 4.86
N LEU A 236 16.11 -16.49 3.94
CA LEU A 236 17.09 -15.43 4.16
C LEU A 236 16.44 -14.05 4.22
N THR A 237 15.49 -13.79 3.33
CA THR A 237 14.66 -12.57 3.34
C THR A 237 13.84 -12.48 4.62
N ALA A 238 13.20 -13.58 5.06
CA ALA A 238 12.45 -13.61 6.31
C ALA A 238 13.33 -13.35 7.54
N ALA A 239 14.55 -13.90 7.56
CA ALA A 239 15.52 -13.64 8.63
C ALA A 239 15.93 -12.17 8.67
N ALA A 240 16.14 -11.52 7.51
CA ALA A 240 16.41 -10.08 7.45
C ALA A 240 15.23 -9.26 7.98
N LEU A 241 14.00 -9.60 7.57
CA LEU A 241 12.78 -8.94 8.04
C LEU A 241 12.56 -9.09 9.55
N ALA A 242 12.94 -10.23 10.13
CA ALA A 242 12.83 -10.49 11.56
C ALA A 242 13.78 -9.62 12.41
N THR A 243 14.80 -9.01 11.81
CA THR A 243 15.76 -8.12 12.50
C THR A 243 15.32 -6.66 12.54
N LEU A 244 14.22 -6.32 11.84
CA LEU A 244 13.69 -4.97 11.79
C LEU A 244 12.98 -4.58 13.09
N ASP A 245 12.79 -3.28 13.29
CA ASP A 245 11.94 -2.72 14.36
C ASP A 245 10.69 -2.07 13.73
N LEU A 246 9.69 -2.91 13.48
CA LEU A 246 8.50 -2.56 12.72
C LEU A 246 7.42 -1.96 13.61
N ARG A 247 6.87 -0.82 13.18
CA ARG A 247 5.65 -0.23 13.75
C ARG A 247 4.38 -0.79 13.10
N SER A 248 4.44 -1.12 11.81
CA SER A 248 3.31 -1.66 11.05
C SER A 248 3.75 -2.83 10.17
N ALA A 249 3.02 -3.94 10.23
CA ALA A 249 3.26 -5.11 9.41
C ALA A 249 1.96 -5.67 8.81
N SER A 250 1.96 -5.90 7.51
CA SER A 250 0.85 -6.52 6.79
C SER A 250 1.33 -7.77 6.07
N PHE A 251 0.62 -8.87 6.21
CA PHE A 251 0.92 -10.16 5.59
C PHE A 251 -0.31 -10.65 4.85
N ALA A 252 -0.15 -11.02 3.59
CA ALA A 252 -1.19 -11.59 2.76
C ALA A 252 -0.66 -12.84 2.07
N TRP A 253 -1.36 -13.98 2.19
CA TRP A 253 -0.96 -15.24 1.56
C TRP A 253 0.43 -15.74 1.95
N VAL A 254 0.82 -15.47 3.20
CA VAL A 254 2.06 -15.91 3.83
C VAL A 254 1.74 -17.04 4.81
N SER A 255 2.63 -18.01 4.95
CA SER A 255 2.48 -19.09 5.91
C SER A 255 2.53 -18.56 7.35
N VAL A 256 1.72 -19.13 8.24
CA VAL A 256 1.68 -18.72 9.66
C VAL A 256 3.07 -18.86 10.30
N ARG A 257 3.81 -19.92 9.96
CA ARG A 257 5.19 -20.13 10.41
C ARG A 257 6.09 -18.95 10.05
N MET A 258 5.98 -18.45 8.82
CA MET A 258 6.83 -17.37 8.32
C MET A 258 6.44 -16.03 8.93
N VAL A 259 5.13 -15.74 9.02
CA VAL A 259 4.65 -14.55 9.73
C VAL A 259 5.17 -14.57 11.16
N ASN A 260 5.04 -15.70 11.84
CA ASN A 260 5.54 -15.87 13.20
C ASN A 260 7.03 -15.53 13.25
N ALA A 261 7.88 -16.16 12.43
CA ALA A 261 9.32 -15.89 12.41
C ALA A 261 9.67 -14.40 12.26
N ILE A 262 8.88 -13.64 11.49
CA ILE A 262 9.11 -12.20 11.25
C ILE A 262 8.62 -11.34 12.42
N VAL A 263 7.41 -11.60 12.93
CA VAL A 263 6.77 -10.72 13.94
C VAL A 263 7.12 -11.08 15.39
N CYS A 264 7.68 -12.27 15.62
CA CYS A 264 7.92 -12.86 16.95
C CYS A 264 8.68 -11.96 17.93
N ASN A 265 9.53 -11.07 17.42
CA ASN A 265 10.46 -10.24 18.20
C ASN A 265 10.18 -8.74 18.07
N GLN A 266 9.07 -8.36 17.42
CA GLN A 266 8.72 -6.96 17.15
C GLN A 266 8.08 -6.34 18.40
N ARG A 267 8.83 -5.50 19.13
CA ARG A 267 8.37 -4.92 20.41
C ARG A 267 7.53 -3.65 20.20
N ASP A 268 7.82 -2.89 19.17
CA ASP A 268 7.14 -1.63 18.87
C ASP A 268 6.04 -1.74 17.81
N LEU A 269 5.63 -2.96 17.48
CA LEU A 269 4.55 -3.22 16.54
C LEU A 269 3.22 -2.68 17.08
N ARG A 270 2.65 -1.71 16.37
CA ARG A 270 1.35 -1.09 16.67
C ARG A 270 0.25 -1.55 15.73
N GLU A 271 0.60 -1.88 14.50
CA GLU A 271 -0.38 -2.26 13.47
C GLU A 271 -0.02 -3.63 12.90
N VAL A 272 -0.98 -4.55 12.96
CA VAL A 272 -0.84 -5.87 12.33
C VAL A 272 -2.04 -6.16 11.43
N ARG A 273 -1.75 -6.56 10.19
CA ARG A 273 -2.77 -6.97 9.22
C ARG A 273 -2.46 -8.36 8.68
N LEU A 274 -3.39 -9.30 8.83
CA LEU A 274 -3.22 -10.70 8.51
C LEU A 274 -4.32 -11.13 7.55
N PHE A 275 -3.97 -11.45 6.31
CA PHE A 275 -4.91 -11.82 5.27
C PHE A 275 -4.56 -13.18 4.67
N ASN A 276 -5.53 -14.09 4.61
CA ASN A 276 -5.39 -15.36 3.89
C ASN A 276 -4.11 -16.13 4.24
N LEU A 277 -3.76 -16.19 5.54
CA LEU A 277 -2.59 -16.94 5.99
C LEU A 277 -2.71 -18.41 5.61
N THR A 278 -1.58 -19.07 5.36
CA THR A 278 -1.55 -20.49 4.97
C THR A 278 -0.90 -21.36 6.06
N GLY A 279 -1.31 -22.62 6.13
CA GLY A 279 -0.82 -23.58 7.13
C GLY A 279 -1.43 -23.41 8.53
N PRO A 280 -1.14 -24.36 9.44
CA PRO A 280 -1.66 -24.36 10.81
C PRO A 280 -0.92 -23.39 11.73
N GLY A 281 -1.45 -23.16 12.94
CA GLY A 281 -0.75 -22.48 14.03
C GLY A 281 -1.17 -21.02 14.28
N THR A 282 -2.28 -20.56 13.70
CA THR A 282 -2.74 -19.16 13.83
C THR A 282 -3.01 -18.79 15.29
N GLU A 283 -3.49 -19.74 16.09
CA GLU A 283 -3.68 -19.60 17.54
C GLU A 283 -2.35 -19.30 18.26
N SER A 284 -1.27 -19.98 17.86
CA SER A 284 0.07 -19.75 18.42
C SER A 284 0.63 -18.39 17.98
N LEU A 285 0.32 -17.96 16.76
CA LEU A 285 0.66 -16.62 16.28
C LEU A 285 -0.03 -15.54 17.13
N PHE A 286 -1.34 -15.65 17.37
CA PHE A 286 -2.07 -14.69 18.22
C PHE A 286 -1.58 -14.67 19.66
N ALA A 287 -1.17 -15.81 20.22
CA ALA A 287 -0.57 -15.86 21.56
C ALA A 287 0.77 -15.09 21.63
N ARG A 288 1.48 -14.99 20.50
CA ARG A 288 2.83 -14.41 20.39
C ARG A 288 2.87 -12.95 19.94
N LEU A 289 1.80 -12.45 19.33
CA LEU A 289 1.69 -11.04 18.98
C LEU A 289 1.70 -10.17 20.24
N GLY A 290 2.28 -8.98 20.10
CA GLY A 290 2.49 -8.02 21.18
C GLY A 290 1.19 -7.57 21.87
N ASP A 291 1.39 -6.89 22.99
CA ASP A 291 0.34 -6.37 23.90
C ASP A 291 0.17 -4.84 23.80
N VAL A 292 0.81 -4.21 22.81
CA VAL A 292 0.77 -2.76 22.57
C VAL A 292 0.21 -2.36 21.19
N LEU A 293 -0.53 -3.25 20.55
CA LEU A 293 -1.20 -3.06 19.26
C LEU A 293 -2.33 -2.02 19.36
N GLU A 294 -2.33 -1.09 18.42
CA GLU A 294 -3.35 -0.06 18.20
C GLU A 294 -4.30 -0.44 17.05
N GLU A 295 -3.85 -1.25 16.09
CA GLU A 295 -4.67 -1.74 14.98
C GLU A 295 -4.46 -3.24 14.76
N ILE A 296 -5.58 -3.98 14.75
CA ILE A 296 -5.62 -5.39 14.38
C ILE A 296 -6.58 -5.56 13.22
N THR A 297 -6.06 -6.05 12.09
CA THR A 297 -6.87 -6.50 10.95
C THR A 297 -6.63 -7.98 10.69
N VAL A 298 -7.69 -8.78 10.69
CA VAL A 298 -7.64 -10.22 10.39
C VAL A 298 -8.69 -10.54 9.34
N GLY A 299 -8.27 -11.12 8.22
CA GLY A 299 -9.16 -11.60 7.16
C GLY A 299 -8.71 -12.96 6.66
N LEU A 300 -9.20 -14.03 7.28
CA LEU A 300 -8.88 -15.40 6.92
C LEU A 300 -9.94 -15.91 5.92
N ARG A 301 -9.50 -16.39 4.75
CA ARG A 301 -10.40 -17.03 3.79
C ARG A 301 -10.94 -18.32 4.40
N SER A 302 -12.21 -18.34 4.75
CA SER A 302 -12.98 -19.58 4.91
C SER A 302 -13.23 -20.16 3.52
N LEU A 303 -12.31 -20.99 3.03
CA LEU A 303 -12.57 -21.83 1.87
C LEU A 303 -13.57 -22.91 2.32
N GLN A 304 -14.86 -22.60 2.19
CA GLN A 304 -15.97 -23.55 2.32
C GLN A 304 -16.13 -24.18 3.71
N SER A 305 -17.16 -23.73 4.44
CA SER A 305 -17.96 -24.55 5.38
C SER A 305 -17.21 -25.57 6.25
N VAL A 306 -16.17 -25.14 6.98
CA VAL A 306 -15.81 -25.87 8.20
C VAL A 306 -16.59 -25.18 9.33
N PRO A 307 -17.61 -25.81 9.95
CA PRO A 307 -18.52 -25.13 10.86
C PRO A 307 -17.89 -24.66 12.18
N HIS A 308 -16.60 -24.87 12.39
CA HIS A 308 -15.90 -24.43 13.57
C HIS A 308 -14.45 -24.10 13.19
N GLU A 309 -14.12 -22.81 13.03
CA GLU A 309 -12.78 -22.38 13.45
C GLU A 309 -12.60 -22.86 14.89
N SER A 310 -11.47 -23.50 15.18
CA SER A 310 -11.29 -24.26 16.41
C SER A 310 -11.44 -23.34 17.64
N GLU A 311 -12.15 -23.77 18.67
CA GLU A 311 -12.24 -23.06 19.97
C GLU A 311 -10.87 -22.50 20.46
N PRO A 312 -9.73 -23.20 20.28
CA PRO A 312 -8.40 -22.63 20.51
C PRO A 312 -8.08 -21.33 19.76
N LEU A 313 -8.47 -21.20 18.49
CA LEU A 313 -8.24 -19.98 17.70
C LEU A 313 -9.00 -18.80 18.26
N GLN A 314 -10.26 -19.05 18.63
CA GLN A 314 -11.13 -18.04 19.24
C GLN A 314 -10.58 -17.57 20.59
N LEU A 315 -10.22 -18.50 21.47
CA LEU A 315 -9.61 -18.16 22.77
C LEU A 315 -8.28 -17.41 22.61
N ALA A 316 -7.46 -17.80 21.62
CA ALA A 316 -6.21 -17.12 21.33
C ALA A 316 -6.44 -15.68 20.82
N PHE A 317 -7.45 -15.47 19.98
CA PHE A 317 -7.82 -14.14 19.51
C PHE A 317 -8.42 -13.27 20.62
N GLU A 318 -9.29 -13.83 21.46
CA GLU A 318 -9.80 -13.15 22.66
C GLU A 318 -8.68 -12.74 23.59
N SER A 319 -7.71 -13.62 23.82
CA SER A 319 -6.52 -13.30 24.61
C SER A 319 -5.72 -12.17 23.98
N LEU A 320 -5.51 -12.20 22.65
CA LEU A 320 -4.84 -11.13 21.93
C LEU A 320 -5.53 -9.78 22.14
N VAL A 321 -6.83 -9.70 21.91
CA VAL A 321 -7.61 -8.47 22.11
C VAL A 321 -7.55 -8.02 23.58
N SER A 322 -7.71 -8.95 24.53
CA SER A 322 -7.76 -8.63 25.96
C SER A 322 -6.45 -8.05 26.51
N ARG A 323 -5.31 -8.43 25.91
CA ARG A 323 -3.99 -7.86 26.24
C ARG A 323 -3.80 -6.44 25.68
N ASN A 324 -4.41 -6.14 24.54
CA ASN A 324 -4.24 -4.89 23.81
C ASN A 324 -5.29 -3.84 24.20
N LYS A 325 -5.12 -3.23 25.38
CA LYS A 325 -6.07 -2.25 25.94
C LYS A 325 -6.13 -0.94 25.15
N GLY A 326 -5.03 -0.58 24.49
CA GLY A 326 -4.91 0.61 23.63
C GLY A 326 -5.37 0.38 22.19
N LEU A 327 -6.10 -0.71 21.91
CA LEU A 327 -6.62 -1.00 20.58
C LEU A 327 -7.61 0.08 20.13
N ARG A 328 -7.36 0.69 18.98
CA ARG A 328 -8.17 1.76 18.38
C ARG A 328 -8.96 1.29 17.18
N ILE A 329 -8.39 0.36 16.40
CA ILE A 329 -9.00 -0.12 15.16
C ILE A 329 -9.02 -1.65 15.18
N LEU A 330 -10.22 -2.20 15.01
CA LEU A 330 -10.42 -3.64 14.89
C LEU A 330 -11.16 -3.96 13.59
N LYS A 331 -10.55 -4.77 12.73
CA LYS A 331 -11.14 -5.22 11.47
C LYS A 331 -11.08 -6.74 11.39
N ILE A 332 -12.23 -7.38 11.34
CA ILE A 332 -12.34 -8.84 11.30
C ILE A 332 -13.14 -9.24 10.06
N SER A 333 -12.60 -10.17 9.30
CA SER A 333 -13.33 -10.85 8.22
C SER A 333 -13.05 -12.36 8.17
N SER A 334 -13.35 -13.04 9.27
CA SER A 334 -13.19 -14.50 9.49
C SER A 334 -14.33 -15.03 10.38
N THR A 335 -14.42 -16.34 10.64
CA THR A 335 -15.53 -16.92 11.42
C THR A 335 -15.32 -16.77 12.94
N MET A 336 -15.41 -15.54 13.44
CA MET A 336 -15.39 -15.21 14.88
C MET A 336 -16.81 -15.15 15.45
N THR A 337 -16.98 -15.41 16.75
CA THR A 337 -18.30 -15.38 17.43
C THR A 337 -18.41 -14.26 18.48
N ASP A 338 -19.55 -14.17 19.16
CA ASP A 338 -19.86 -13.11 20.14
C ASP A 338 -18.93 -13.05 21.36
N SER A 339 -18.23 -14.14 21.69
CA SER A 339 -17.24 -14.10 22.77
C SER A 339 -16.07 -13.16 22.44
N THR A 340 -15.69 -13.05 21.17
CA THR A 340 -14.73 -12.04 20.70
C THR A 340 -15.25 -10.63 20.92
N LEU A 341 -16.49 -10.34 20.51
CA LEU A 341 -17.11 -9.03 20.76
C LEU A 341 -17.18 -8.69 22.25
N ARG A 342 -17.50 -9.68 23.09
CA ARG A 342 -17.52 -9.52 24.55
C ARG A 342 -16.13 -9.21 25.11
N ALA A 343 -15.08 -9.85 24.61
CA ALA A 343 -13.70 -9.53 25.00
C ALA A 343 -13.33 -8.10 24.58
N VAL A 344 -13.64 -7.70 23.35
CA VAL A 344 -13.43 -6.33 22.84
C VAL A 344 -14.18 -5.30 23.70
N ALA A 345 -15.45 -5.57 24.01
CA ALA A 345 -16.29 -4.69 24.83
C ALA A 345 -15.74 -4.49 26.25
N ARG A 346 -15.17 -5.54 26.84
CA ARG A 346 -14.61 -5.50 28.20
C ARG A 346 -13.28 -4.77 28.27
N HIS A 347 -12.38 -5.02 27.32
CA HIS A 347 -10.96 -4.67 27.47
C HIS A 347 -10.51 -3.49 26.63
N CYS A 348 -11.17 -3.18 25.51
CA CYS A 348 -10.65 -2.22 24.53
C CYS A 348 -11.52 -0.95 24.50
N ARG A 349 -11.34 -0.09 25.51
CA ARG A 349 -12.13 1.14 25.70
C ARG A 349 -11.75 2.28 24.75
N ASP A 350 -10.58 2.19 24.12
CA ASP A 350 -10.06 3.19 23.19
C ASP A 350 -10.46 2.95 21.72
N LEU A 351 -11.37 2.01 21.45
CA LEU A 351 -11.81 1.74 20.09
C LEU A 351 -12.48 2.95 19.44
N GLU A 352 -11.99 3.27 18.25
CA GLU A 352 -12.50 4.31 17.36
C GLU A 352 -13.20 3.70 16.13
N GLU A 353 -12.78 2.50 15.69
CA GLU A 353 -13.35 1.83 14.52
C GLU A 353 -13.49 0.32 14.75
N ILE A 354 -14.70 -0.18 14.49
CA ILE A 354 -15.02 -1.60 14.41
C ILE A 354 -15.50 -1.91 12.99
N SER A 355 -14.86 -2.85 12.31
CA SER A 355 -15.32 -3.40 11.03
C SER A 355 -15.42 -4.92 11.10
N ILE A 356 -16.61 -5.46 10.93
CA ILE A 356 -16.89 -6.90 10.99
C ILE A 356 -17.52 -7.31 9.67
N LYS A 357 -16.92 -8.27 8.97
CA LYS A 357 -17.39 -8.73 7.66
C LYS A 357 -17.41 -10.24 7.56
N ASN A 358 -18.42 -10.83 6.94
CA ASN A 358 -18.47 -12.30 6.74
C ASN A 358 -18.39 -13.11 8.06
N CYS A 359 -18.90 -12.57 9.17
CA CYS A 359 -18.98 -13.25 10.47
C CYS A 359 -20.44 -13.64 10.74
N LEU A 360 -20.88 -14.77 10.19
CA LEU A 360 -22.30 -15.17 10.25
C LEU A 360 -22.74 -15.62 11.65
N ASP A 361 -21.82 -16.19 12.44
CA ASP A 361 -22.10 -16.69 13.79
C ASP A 361 -22.00 -15.60 14.88
N MET A 362 -21.69 -14.37 14.47
CA MET A 362 -21.62 -13.21 15.35
C MET A 362 -22.97 -12.51 15.36
N THR A 363 -23.70 -12.62 16.46
CA THR A 363 -25.08 -12.13 16.61
C THR A 363 -25.17 -10.83 17.41
N GLY A 364 -24.17 -10.52 18.23
CA GLY A 364 -24.17 -9.37 19.15
C GLY A 364 -24.98 -9.60 20.43
N VAL A 365 -25.60 -10.77 20.60
CA VAL A 365 -26.45 -11.06 21.77
C VAL A 365 -25.59 -11.25 23.02
N GLY A 366 -25.92 -10.53 24.10
CA GLY A 366 -25.21 -10.65 25.38
C GLY A 366 -23.75 -10.19 25.32
N VAL A 367 -23.43 -9.27 24.39
CA VAL A 367 -22.16 -8.55 24.35
C VAL A 367 -22.15 -7.41 25.37
N TRP A 368 -23.28 -6.72 25.54
CA TRP A 368 -23.43 -5.61 26.48
C TRP A 368 -23.75 -6.10 27.89
N ASP A 369 -23.00 -5.61 28.88
CA ASP A 369 -23.49 -5.53 30.25
C ASP A 369 -24.01 -4.11 30.50
N ASN A 370 -25.16 -3.97 31.17
CA ASN A 370 -25.80 -2.67 31.39
C ASN A 370 -25.00 -1.72 32.32
N ALA A 371 -23.80 -2.11 32.74
CA ALA A 371 -23.01 -1.42 33.75
C ALA A 371 -22.06 -0.38 33.16
N THR A 372 -21.58 -0.54 31.91
CA THR A 372 -20.64 0.42 31.31
C THR A 372 -20.78 0.54 29.80
N THR A 373 -20.54 1.73 29.23
CA THR A 373 -20.39 1.93 27.79
C THR A 373 -19.08 1.30 27.30
N PRO A 374 -19.10 0.23 26.50
CA PRO A 374 -17.90 -0.48 26.06
C PRO A 374 -16.93 0.39 25.25
N TRP A 375 -17.45 1.26 24.37
CA TRP A 375 -16.63 1.99 23.39
C TRP A 375 -16.96 3.50 23.35
N PRO A 376 -16.63 4.26 24.40
CA PRO A 376 -16.96 5.68 24.48
C PRO A 376 -16.32 6.54 23.36
N LYS A 377 -15.27 6.04 22.71
CA LYS A 377 -14.56 6.72 21.61
C LYS A 377 -14.94 6.20 20.23
N LEU A 378 -15.93 5.30 20.11
CA LEU A 378 -16.26 4.68 18.83
C LEU A 378 -16.83 5.72 17.86
N ARG A 379 -16.19 5.87 16.71
CA ARG A 379 -16.59 6.82 15.66
C ARG A 379 -17.12 6.13 14.40
N ARG A 380 -16.66 4.90 14.13
CA ARG A 380 -17.00 4.16 12.90
C ARG A 380 -17.40 2.73 13.20
N LEU A 381 -18.57 2.32 12.70
CA LEU A 381 -19.06 0.95 12.80
C LEU A 381 -19.43 0.40 11.42
N HIS A 382 -18.69 -0.60 10.94
CA HIS A 382 -18.96 -1.26 9.67
C HIS A 382 -19.33 -2.72 9.87
N MET A 383 -20.47 -3.14 9.35
CA MET A 383 -21.00 -4.49 9.46
C MET A 383 -21.54 -4.96 8.11
N ALA A 384 -20.95 -6.00 7.53
CA ALA A 384 -21.39 -6.53 6.23
C ALA A 384 -21.40 -8.05 6.23
N ASN A 385 -22.50 -8.65 5.79
CA ASN A 385 -22.66 -10.11 5.76
C ASN A 385 -22.38 -10.76 7.15
N VAL A 386 -23.13 -10.31 8.17
CA VAL A 386 -22.99 -10.75 9.56
C VAL A 386 -24.34 -11.20 10.13
N GLY A 387 -24.29 -12.02 11.18
CA GLY A 387 -25.47 -12.48 11.93
C GLY A 387 -26.06 -11.44 12.90
N ILE A 388 -25.43 -10.28 13.04
CA ILE A 388 -25.75 -9.25 14.05
C ILE A 388 -27.23 -8.89 14.06
N VAL A 389 -27.85 -8.94 15.23
CA VAL A 389 -29.26 -8.57 15.47
C VAL A 389 -29.42 -7.05 15.55
N THR A 390 -30.61 -6.55 15.22
CA THR A 390 -30.92 -5.12 15.21
C THR A 390 -30.71 -4.49 16.58
N GLU A 391 -31.12 -5.16 17.65
CA GLU A 391 -31.00 -4.70 19.04
C GLU A 391 -29.56 -4.36 19.44
N PHE A 392 -28.57 -5.09 18.90
CA PHE A 392 -27.17 -4.80 19.16
C PHE A 392 -26.78 -3.44 18.58
N VAL A 393 -27.18 -3.15 17.33
CA VAL A 393 -26.86 -1.88 16.68
C VAL A 393 -27.56 -0.72 17.38
N GLU A 394 -28.82 -0.91 17.78
CA GLU A 394 -29.55 0.07 18.60
C GLU A 394 -28.82 0.38 19.91
N GLN A 395 -28.32 -0.64 20.61
CA GLN A 395 -27.53 -0.46 21.83
C GLN A 395 -26.24 0.33 21.57
N VAL A 396 -25.52 0.03 20.48
CA VAL A 396 -24.30 0.77 20.13
C VAL A 396 -24.62 2.23 19.85
N VAL A 397 -25.65 2.52 19.05
CA VAL A 397 -26.07 3.88 18.69
C VAL A 397 -26.52 4.67 19.92
N ALA A 398 -27.25 4.02 20.84
CA ALA A 398 -27.71 4.65 22.06
C ALA A 398 -26.59 4.93 23.07
N ALA A 399 -25.55 4.08 23.09
CA ALA A 399 -24.47 4.17 24.09
C ALA A 399 -23.22 4.92 23.60
N CYS A 400 -22.98 5.01 22.30
CA CYS A 400 -21.75 5.58 21.73
C CYS A 400 -21.97 6.98 21.15
N ASP A 401 -21.88 8.00 22.00
CA ASP A 401 -22.12 9.40 21.59
C ASP A 401 -21.10 9.94 20.59
N ALA A 402 -19.92 9.33 20.46
CA ALA A 402 -18.89 9.73 19.49
C ALA A 402 -19.13 9.14 18.09
N LEU A 403 -20.16 8.32 17.89
CA LEU A 403 -20.38 7.61 16.65
C LEU A 403 -20.74 8.58 15.52
N GLU A 404 -19.96 8.56 14.43
CA GLU A 404 -20.09 9.48 13.29
C GLU A 404 -20.54 8.76 12.02
N HIS A 405 -20.09 7.52 11.82
CA HIS A 405 -20.33 6.77 10.57
C HIS A 405 -20.75 5.33 10.86
N LEU A 406 -21.84 4.88 10.21
CA LEU A 406 -22.25 3.48 10.20
C LEU A 406 -22.39 2.97 8.78
N ALA A 407 -21.85 1.79 8.49
CA ALA A 407 -22.11 1.07 7.25
C ALA A 407 -22.72 -0.28 7.60
N LEU A 408 -23.98 -0.50 7.21
CA LEU A 408 -24.76 -1.67 7.61
C LEU A 408 -25.10 -2.51 6.38
N GLY A 409 -24.98 -3.83 6.52
CA GLY A 409 -25.35 -4.77 5.45
C GLY A 409 -26.82 -4.67 5.08
N GLU A 410 -27.17 -5.14 3.88
CA GLU A 410 -28.49 -5.00 3.26
C GLU A 410 -29.66 -5.38 4.20
N ARG A 411 -29.50 -6.43 5.00
CA ARG A 411 -30.51 -6.89 5.98
C ARG A 411 -30.81 -5.82 7.05
N LEU A 412 -29.78 -5.27 7.68
CA LEU A 412 -29.92 -4.28 8.76
C LEU A 412 -30.33 -2.91 8.20
N SER A 413 -29.81 -2.53 7.02
CA SER A 413 -30.14 -1.28 6.34
C SER A 413 -31.59 -1.16 5.86
N ARG A 414 -32.34 -2.27 5.84
CA ARG A 414 -33.77 -2.32 5.49
C ARG A 414 -34.69 -2.45 6.70
N ASP A 415 -34.15 -2.58 7.91
CA ASP A 415 -34.95 -2.67 9.12
C ASP A 415 -35.53 -1.29 9.46
N ASN A 416 -36.84 -1.12 9.27
CA ASN A 416 -37.54 0.15 9.50
C ASN A 416 -37.43 0.63 10.96
N ARG A 417 -37.33 -0.30 11.92
CA ARG A 417 -37.17 0.06 13.34
C ARG A 417 -35.78 0.66 13.55
N LEU A 418 -34.74 0.01 13.02
CA LEU A 418 -33.37 0.51 13.12
C LEU A 418 -33.22 1.86 12.42
N VAL A 419 -33.81 2.01 11.24
CA VAL A 419 -33.84 3.29 10.50
C VAL A 419 -34.40 4.41 11.38
N GLY A 420 -35.55 4.17 12.03
CA GLY A 420 -36.16 5.16 12.93
C GLY A 420 -35.26 5.51 14.12
N VAL A 421 -34.55 4.54 14.69
CA VAL A 421 -33.56 4.77 15.77
C VAL A 421 -32.39 5.60 15.27
N LEU A 422 -31.84 5.29 14.09
CA LEU A 422 -30.72 6.03 13.51
C LEU A 422 -31.11 7.48 13.23
N GLU A 423 -32.26 7.71 12.60
CA GLU A 423 -32.77 9.06 12.34
C GLU A 423 -33.02 9.83 13.64
N TRP A 424 -33.58 9.17 14.66
CA TRP A 424 -33.79 9.76 15.99
C TRP A 424 -32.47 10.19 16.65
N HIS A 425 -31.40 9.42 16.47
CA HIS A 425 -30.06 9.75 16.96
C HIS A 425 -29.26 10.70 16.04
N GLY A 426 -29.91 11.25 15.01
CA GLY A 426 -29.36 12.29 14.13
C GLY A 426 -28.54 11.77 12.96
N PHE A 427 -28.72 10.51 12.55
CA PHE A 427 -28.04 9.96 11.37
C PHE A 427 -28.86 10.18 10.09
N GLU A 428 -28.17 10.55 9.01
CA GLU A 428 -28.70 10.64 7.66
C GLU A 428 -28.16 9.51 6.78
N ARG A 429 -29.02 9.00 5.90
CA ARG A 429 -28.65 7.92 4.99
C ARG A 429 -28.00 8.46 3.72
N HIS A 430 -26.83 7.92 3.38
CA HIS A 430 -26.11 8.13 2.13
C HIS A 430 -25.82 6.79 1.45
N GLY A 431 -26.77 6.28 0.66
CA GLY A 431 -26.65 4.97 0.02
C GLY A 431 -26.76 3.81 1.01
N GLU A 432 -25.66 3.08 1.22
CA GLU A 432 -25.54 1.96 2.17
C GLU A 432 -24.91 2.37 3.51
N SER A 433 -24.52 3.64 3.65
CA SER A 433 -23.97 4.20 4.89
C SER A 433 -24.89 5.24 5.51
N TRP A 434 -24.64 5.50 6.79
CA TRP A 434 -25.32 6.47 7.63
C TRP A 434 -24.29 7.38 8.28
N ASP A 435 -24.47 8.68 8.16
CA ASP A 435 -23.56 9.69 8.70
C ASP A 435 -24.31 10.60 9.67
N ARG A 436 -23.70 10.91 10.81
CA ARG A 436 -24.34 11.79 11.80
C ARG A 436 -24.31 13.24 11.32
N LYS A 437 -25.45 13.93 11.38
CA LYS A 437 -25.49 15.38 11.13
C LYS A 437 -24.62 16.08 12.17
N ARG A 438 -23.68 16.89 11.70
CA ARG A 438 -22.84 17.74 12.56
C ARG A 438 -23.57 19.00 12.97
#